data_AF-A0A968XAH6-F1
#
_entry.id   AF-A0A968XAH6-F1
#
_cell.length_a   1.000
_cell.length_b   1.000
_cell.length_c   1.000
_cell.angle_alpha   90.00
_cell.angle_beta   90.00
_cell.angle_gamma   90.00
#
_symmetry.space_group_name_H-M   'P 1'
#
loop_
_entity.id
_entity.type
_entity.pdbx_description
1 polymer ?
#
loop_
_entity_poly.entity_id
_entity_poly.type
_entity_poly.pdbx_seq_one_letter_code
_entity_poly.pdbx_strand_id
1 'polypeptide(L)'
;MTFKSLPGRKKQPTMPVTWFYKSGVLMVTYPRPRQAAETAESNDWLEPADRDRLLRQRALHAAQVGDFKFALQSFNRLLERNPSSAADYNNRGLVHFQCGQLASALADYNQAIHHDPYLANVYNNRANYYAALGELHLSVEDYEEAIRLDPVNVRAWINQGITFREMDLYDQALQNFEQALQINRHTDGMENQLLLECHIHAEQAGRTIWPGIGTMRLRSITRRSIC
;
A
#
# COMPACT_ATOMS: atom_id res chain seq x y z
N MET A 1 28.11 35.27 -30.29
CA MET A 1 27.35 35.21 -29.02
C MET A 1 27.68 33.90 -28.34
N THR A 2 28.43 33.94 -27.23
CA THR A 2 28.91 32.78 -26.49
C THR A 2 27.85 32.33 -25.47
N PHE A 3 27.20 31.19 -25.71
CA PHE A 3 26.36 30.55 -24.71
C PHE A 3 27.25 29.87 -23.65
N LYS A 4 27.22 30.37 -22.42
CA LYS A 4 27.79 29.68 -21.26
C LYS A 4 26.94 28.43 -20.98
N SER A 5 27.57 27.26 -20.94
CA SER A 5 26.92 26.01 -20.54
C SER A 5 26.70 25.97 -19.01
N LEU A 6 25.48 25.62 -18.59
CA LEU A 6 25.16 25.29 -17.20
C LEU A 6 25.86 23.98 -16.79
N PRO A 7 26.43 23.87 -15.57
CA PRO A 7 27.06 22.65 -15.10
C PRO A 7 26.00 21.66 -14.62
N GLY A 8 26.10 20.39 -15.01
CA GLY A 8 25.43 19.29 -14.30
C GLY A 8 24.55 18.32 -15.11
N ARG A 9 24.22 18.58 -16.38
CA ARG A 9 23.53 17.55 -17.19
C ARG A 9 24.55 16.66 -17.91
N LYS A 10 24.68 15.40 -17.49
CA LYS A 10 25.36 14.37 -18.30
C LYS A 10 24.70 14.35 -19.68
N LYS A 11 25.51 14.53 -20.74
CA LYS A 11 25.01 14.56 -22.12
C LYS A 11 24.37 13.21 -22.46
N GLN A 12 23.18 13.24 -23.06
CA GLN A 12 22.61 12.05 -23.69
C GLN A 12 23.60 11.49 -24.72
N PRO A 13 23.73 10.16 -24.88
CA PRO A 13 24.58 9.59 -25.90
C PRO A 13 24.06 9.96 -27.29
N THR A 14 24.79 10.83 -27.99
CA THR A 14 24.54 11.12 -29.41
C THR A 14 25.02 9.94 -30.24
N MET A 15 24.09 9.12 -30.72
CA MET A 15 24.41 7.92 -31.51
C MET A 15 24.63 8.30 -32.99
N PRO A 16 25.59 7.67 -33.69
CA PRO A 16 25.81 7.92 -35.11
C PRO A 16 24.64 7.37 -35.94
N VAL A 17 23.99 8.24 -36.72
CA VAL A 17 22.91 7.89 -37.65
C VAL A 17 23.54 7.44 -38.98
N THR A 18 23.11 6.30 -39.50
CA THR A 18 23.48 5.86 -40.86
C THR A 18 22.40 6.27 -41.85
N TRP A 19 22.82 6.93 -42.92
CA TRP A 19 21.98 7.37 -44.02
C TRP A 19 22.20 6.46 -45.21
N PHE A 20 21.13 6.02 -45.86
CA PHE A 20 21.24 5.36 -47.16
C PHE A 20 20.04 5.69 -48.05
N TYR A 21 20.33 5.72 -49.35
CA TYR A 21 19.35 6.03 -50.39
C TYR A 21 18.80 4.74 -50.99
N LYS A 22 17.47 4.59 -50.99
CA LYS A 22 16.79 3.49 -51.69
C LYS A 22 15.55 4.04 -52.39
N SER A 23 15.47 3.80 -53.71
CA SER A 23 14.32 4.19 -54.54
C SER A 23 13.92 5.67 -54.42
N GLY A 24 14.90 6.59 -54.41
CA GLY A 24 14.64 8.04 -54.36
C GLY A 24 14.22 8.59 -52.99
N VAL A 25 14.17 7.76 -51.95
CA VAL A 25 13.81 8.16 -50.59
C VAL A 25 15.03 8.03 -49.67
N LEU A 26 15.30 9.08 -48.88
CA LEU A 26 16.29 9.05 -47.81
C LEU A 26 15.71 8.24 -46.64
N MET A 27 16.27 7.07 -46.39
CA MET A 27 15.86 6.24 -45.27
C MET A 27 16.82 6.43 -44.09
N VAL A 28 16.24 6.66 -42.92
CA VAL A 28 16.95 6.77 -41.65
C VAL A 28 16.74 5.50 -40.86
N THR A 29 17.80 4.74 -40.61
CA THR A 29 17.74 3.61 -39.69
C THR A 29 18.39 3.99 -38.38
N TYR A 30 17.60 3.94 -37.31
CA TYR A 30 18.14 3.94 -35.96
C TYR A 30 18.55 2.50 -35.62
N PRO A 31 19.85 2.17 -35.45
CA PRO A 31 20.20 0.89 -34.88
C PRO A 31 19.61 0.84 -33.48
N ARG A 32 18.65 -0.05 -33.20
CA ARG A 32 18.20 -0.32 -31.82
C ARG A 32 19.40 -0.91 -31.08
N PRO A 33 20.03 -0.18 -30.15
CA PRO A 33 21.20 -0.71 -29.48
C PRO A 33 20.70 -1.71 -28.44
N ARG A 34 21.12 -2.98 -28.51
CA ARG A 34 20.87 -3.96 -27.43
C ARG A 34 21.33 -3.41 -26.07
N GLN A 35 22.51 -2.79 -26.06
CA GLN A 35 23.03 -2.08 -24.90
C GLN A 35 22.20 -0.86 -24.49
N ALA A 36 21.53 -0.15 -25.40
CA ALA A 36 20.69 0.99 -25.00
C ALA A 36 19.40 0.51 -24.33
N ALA A 37 18.85 -0.63 -24.75
CA ALA A 37 17.75 -1.28 -24.04
C ALA A 37 18.18 -1.77 -22.64
N GLU A 38 19.35 -2.40 -22.52
CA GLU A 38 19.91 -2.85 -21.22
C GLU A 38 20.26 -1.66 -20.30
N THR A 39 20.89 -0.61 -20.82
CA THR A 39 21.13 0.64 -20.06
C THR A 39 19.83 1.34 -19.72
N ALA A 40 18.78 1.18 -20.54
CA ALA A 40 17.47 1.73 -20.26
C ALA A 40 16.71 1.00 -19.15
N GLU A 41 16.88 -0.31 -19.07
CA GLU A 41 16.36 -1.08 -17.94
C GLU A 41 17.16 -0.82 -16.65
N SER A 42 18.47 -0.57 -16.75
CA SER A 42 19.33 -0.25 -15.60
C SER A 42 19.01 1.11 -14.95
N ASN A 43 18.41 2.04 -15.70
CA ASN A 43 18.14 3.42 -15.30
C ASN A 43 19.38 4.19 -14.81
N ASP A 44 20.58 3.84 -15.27
CA ASP A 44 21.86 4.37 -14.77
C ASP A 44 22.09 5.88 -14.97
N TRP A 45 21.22 6.55 -15.74
CA TRP A 45 21.21 8.00 -15.88
C TRP A 45 20.45 8.74 -14.78
N LEU A 46 19.67 8.04 -13.95
CA LEU A 46 18.96 8.61 -12.81
C LEU A 46 19.88 8.70 -11.59
N GLU A 47 19.65 9.71 -10.75
CA GLU A 47 20.29 9.78 -9.44
C GLU A 47 19.94 8.54 -8.61
N PRO A 48 20.84 8.04 -7.73
CA PRO A 48 20.60 6.83 -6.94
C PRO A 48 19.25 6.83 -6.20
N ALA A 49 18.87 7.96 -5.60
CA ALA A 49 17.59 8.10 -4.89
C ALA A 49 16.37 7.97 -5.81
N ASP A 50 16.46 8.49 -7.04
CA ASP A 50 15.38 8.39 -8.03
C ASP A 50 15.28 6.97 -8.61
N ARG A 51 16.41 6.26 -8.75
CA ARG A 51 16.42 4.83 -9.11
C ARG A 51 15.72 3.99 -8.05
N ASP A 52 16.02 4.21 -6.78
CA ASP A 52 15.40 3.47 -5.67
C ASP A 52 13.90 3.81 -5.54
N ARG A 53 13.53 5.09 -5.74
CA ARG A 53 12.12 5.49 -5.82
C ARG A 53 11.38 4.76 -6.94
N LEU A 54 11.95 4.72 -8.14
CA LEU A 54 11.36 4.02 -9.29
C LEU A 54 11.27 2.51 -9.04
N LEU A 55 12.31 1.90 -8.48
CA LEU A 55 12.32 0.48 -8.13
C LEU A 55 11.22 0.16 -7.11
N ARG A 56 11.05 1.00 -6.09
CA ARG A 56 9.97 0.88 -5.10
C ARG A 56 8.60 0.97 -5.76
N GLN A 57 8.37 1.95 -6.64
CA GLN A 57 7.10 2.08 -7.37
C GLN A 57 6.80 0.85 -8.23
N ARG A 58 7.80 0.34 -8.96
CA ARG A 58 7.66 -0.87 -9.77
C ARG A 58 7.39 -2.11 -8.91
N ALA A 59 8.04 -2.23 -7.76
CA ALA A 59 7.83 -3.33 -6.83
C ALA A 59 6.40 -3.33 -6.25
N LEU A 60 5.89 -2.15 -5.88
CA LEU A 60 4.50 -1.99 -5.41
C LEU A 60 3.49 -2.34 -6.51
N HIS A 61 3.71 -1.87 -7.74
CA HIS A 61 2.86 -2.24 -8.86
C HIS A 61 2.91 -3.74 -9.17
N ALA A 62 4.11 -4.34 -9.14
CA ALA A 62 4.29 -5.78 -9.31
C ALA A 62 3.52 -6.60 -8.27
N ALA A 63 3.53 -6.17 -7.00
CA ALA A 63 2.74 -6.78 -5.94
C ALA A 63 1.22 -6.68 -6.21
N GLN A 64 0.74 -5.54 -6.71
CA GLN A 64 -0.68 -5.37 -7.08
C GLN A 64 -1.13 -6.31 -8.20
N VAL A 65 -0.27 -6.58 -9.18
CA VAL A 65 -0.57 -7.53 -10.27
C VAL A 65 -0.27 -8.99 -9.90
N GLY A 66 0.21 -9.26 -8.68
CA GLY A 66 0.50 -10.60 -8.17
C GLY A 66 1.90 -11.14 -8.49
N ASP A 67 2.78 -10.36 -9.11
CA ASP A 67 4.20 -10.72 -9.27
C ASP A 67 4.99 -10.46 -7.97
N PHE A 68 4.69 -11.29 -6.97
CA PHE A 68 5.32 -11.21 -5.66
C PHE A 68 6.81 -11.52 -5.72
N LYS A 69 7.26 -12.34 -6.68
CA LYS A 69 8.67 -12.69 -6.83
C LYS A 69 9.50 -11.46 -7.19
N PHE A 70 9.08 -10.71 -8.20
CA PHE A 70 9.76 -9.46 -8.58
C PHE A 70 9.70 -8.43 -7.44
N ALA A 71 8.54 -8.29 -6.80
CA ALA A 71 8.37 -7.33 -5.70
C ALA A 71 9.33 -7.62 -4.53
N LEU A 72 9.37 -8.87 -4.03
CA LEU A 72 10.26 -9.26 -2.94
C LEU A 72 11.73 -9.09 -3.30
N GLN A 73 12.15 -9.49 -4.50
CA GLN A 73 13.53 -9.29 -4.97
C GLN A 73 13.91 -7.81 -5.03
N SER A 74 12.97 -6.96 -5.46
CA SER A 74 13.18 -5.52 -5.54
C SER A 74 13.32 -4.90 -4.16
N PHE A 75 12.46 -5.27 -3.20
CA PHE A 75 12.57 -4.81 -1.82
C PHE A 75 13.83 -5.32 -1.11
N ASN A 76 14.27 -6.54 -1.39
CA ASN A 76 15.56 -7.04 -0.88
C ASN A 76 16.71 -6.16 -1.36
N ARG A 77 16.76 -5.81 -2.65
CA ARG A 77 17.78 -4.90 -3.18
C ARG A 77 17.72 -3.50 -2.57
N LEU A 78 16.52 -2.99 -2.31
CA LEU A 78 16.34 -1.69 -1.64
C LEU A 78 16.89 -1.73 -0.21
N LEU A 79 16.62 -2.82 0.53
CA LEU A 79 17.07 -3.00 1.91
C LEU A 79 18.56 -3.34 2.00
N GLU A 80 19.16 -3.99 1.00
CA GLU A 80 20.63 -4.14 0.90
C GLU A 80 21.33 -2.79 0.79
N ARG A 81 20.70 -1.81 0.11
CA ARG A 81 21.24 -0.45 -0.06
C ARG A 81 20.95 0.45 1.13
N ASN A 82 19.76 0.33 1.71
CA ASN A 82 19.34 1.08 2.89
C ASN A 82 18.70 0.15 3.94
N PRO A 83 19.52 -0.48 4.80
CA PRO A 83 19.04 -1.45 5.78
C PRO A 83 18.17 -0.88 6.90
N SER A 84 18.06 0.45 7.02
CA SER A 84 17.25 1.13 8.04
C SER A 84 15.95 1.72 7.48
N SER A 85 15.58 1.38 6.24
CA SER A 85 14.38 1.92 5.61
C SER A 85 13.10 1.27 6.16
N ALA A 86 12.49 1.90 7.16
CA ALA A 86 11.23 1.43 7.74
C ALA A 86 10.11 1.27 6.69
N ALA A 87 10.02 2.20 5.74
CA ALA A 87 9.05 2.14 4.66
C ALA A 87 9.27 0.92 3.74
N ASP A 88 10.51 0.53 3.46
CA ASP A 88 10.80 -0.64 2.62
C ASP A 88 10.53 -1.95 3.35
N TYR A 89 10.83 -2.04 4.66
CA TYR A 89 10.39 -3.16 5.48
C TYR A 89 8.87 -3.27 5.52
N ASN A 90 8.15 -2.16 5.74
CA ASN A 90 6.68 -2.16 5.73
C ASN A 90 6.11 -2.71 4.41
N ASN A 91 6.65 -2.22 3.29
CA ASN A 91 6.18 -2.63 1.97
C ASN A 91 6.52 -4.09 1.68
N ARG A 92 7.72 -4.56 2.05
CA ARG A 92 8.09 -5.98 1.90
C ARG A 92 7.24 -6.88 2.79
N GLY A 93 6.96 -6.45 4.02
CA GLY A 93 6.04 -7.13 4.94
C GLY A 93 4.64 -7.28 4.36
N LEU A 94 4.12 -6.22 3.72
CA LEU A 94 2.85 -6.27 3.00
C LEU A 94 2.86 -7.29 1.86
N VAL A 95 3.93 -7.35 1.07
CA VAL A 95 4.08 -8.35 0.00
C VAL A 95 4.16 -9.76 0.57
N HIS A 96 4.93 -9.98 1.64
CA HIS A 96 4.99 -11.26 2.33
C HIS A 96 3.61 -11.70 2.83
N PHE A 97 2.83 -10.78 3.39
CA PHE A 97 1.48 -11.06 3.85
C PHE A 97 0.57 -11.47 2.69
N GLN A 98 0.58 -10.71 1.58
CA GLN A 98 -0.21 -11.00 0.39
C GLN A 98 0.11 -12.35 -0.26
N CYS A 99 1.35 -12.81 -0.18
CA CYS A 99 1.77 -14.11 -0.72
C CYS A 99 1.74 -15.26 0.31
N GLY A 100 1.17 -15.03 1.50
CA GLY A 100 0.97 -16.06 2.53
C GLY A 100 2.21 -16.39 3.38
N GLN A 101 3.29 -15.61 3.26
CA GLN A 101 4.52 -15.78 4.04
C GLN A 101 4.42 -15.06 5.39
N LEU A 102 3.54 -15.56 6.25
CA LEU A 102 3.09 -14.87 7.46
C LEU A 102 4.21 -14.57 8.47
N ALA A 103 5.15 -15.49 8.68
CA ALA A 103 6.26 -15.27 9.61
C ALA A 103 7.19 -14.14 9.14
N SER A 104 7.50 -14.11 7.83
CA SER A 104 8.32 -13.06 7.23
C SER A 104 7.62 -11.70 7.27
N ALA A 105 6.30 -11.67 7.05
CA ALA A 105 5.52 -10.45 7.13
C ALA A 105 5.61 -9.80 8.52
N LEU A 106 5.37 -10.59 9.58
CA LEU A 106 5.45 -10.10 10.95
C LEU A 106 6.86 -9.63 11.32
N ALA A 107 7.89 -10.38 10.90
CA ALA A 107 9.28 -10.00 11.11
C ALA A 107 9.59 -8.62 10.47
N ASP A 108 9.15 -8.40 9.23
CA ASP A 108 9.35 -7.14 8.52
C ASP A 108 8.56 -5.99 9.16
N TYR A 109 7.31 -6.20 9.58
CA TYR A 109 6.58 -5.16 10.31
C TYR A 109 7.27 -4.77 11.62
N ASN A 110 7.79 -5.75 12.36
CA ASN A 110 8.55 -5.48 13.58
C ASN A 110 9.86 -4.73 13.30
N GLN A 111 10.57 -5.05 12.22
CA GLN A 111 11.75 -4.29 11.79
C GLN A 111 11.39 -2.86 11.37
N ALA A 112 10.27 -2.68 10.67
CA ALA A 112 9.79 -1.36 10.28
C ALA A 112 9.50 -0.48 11.50
N ILE A 113 8.79 -1.00 12.51
CA ILE A 113 8.52 -0.30 13.78
C ILE A 113 9.82 -0.04 14.56
N HIS A 114 10.76 -0.98 14.56
CA HIS A 114 12.05 -0.79 15.21
C HIS A 114 12.83 0.39 14.62
N HIS A 115 12.80 0.55 13.29
CA HIS A 115 13.49 1.63 12.60
C HIS A 115 12.74 2.97 12.65
N ASP A 116 11.41 2.94 12.57
CA ASP A 116 10.56 4.13 12.69
C ASP A 116 9.26 3.79 13.47
N PRO A 117 9.22 4.08 14.78
CA PRO A 117 8.05 3.81 15.60
C PRO A 117 6.90 4.79 15.35
N TYR A 118 7.08 5.82 14.52
CA TYR A 118 6.05 6.80 14.18
C TYR A 118 5.41 6.54 12.80
N LEU A 119 5.78 5.45 12.14
CA LEU A 119 5.23 5.07 10.84
C LEU A 119 3.84 4.42 10.98
N ALA A 120 2.79 5.24 11.05
CA ALA A 120 1.39 4.83 11.23
C ALA A 120 0.95 3.67 10.32
N ASN A 121 1.39 3.69 9.06
CA ASN A 121 1.03 2.67 8.06
C ASN A 121 1.49 1.26 8.45
N VAL A 122 2.59 1.10 9.19
CA VAL A 122 3.04 -0.23 9.63
C VAL A 122 2.08 -0.81 10.65
N TYR A 123 1.65 -0.02 11.62
CA TYR A 123 0.71 -0.47 12.63
C TYR A 123 -0.62 -0.86 11.97
N ASN A 124 -1.13 -0.06 11.04
CA ASN A 124 -2.32 -0.46 10.27
C ASN A 124 -2.10 -1.79 9.50
N ASN A 125 -0.94 -2.00 8.88
CA ASN A 125 -0.67 -3.23 8.14
C ASN A 125 -0.48 -4.45 9.06
N ARG A 126 0.16 -4.28 10.22
CA ARG A 126 0.34 -5.34 11.22
C ARG A 126 -0.97 -5.65 11.96
N ALA A 127 -1.83 -4.66 12.17
CA ALA A 127 -3.20 -4.86 12.61
C ALA A 127 -3.99 -5.72 11.62
N ASN A 128 -3.96 -5.40 10.32
CA ASN A 128 -4.60 -6.23 9.29
C ASN A 128 -4.07 -7.67 9.29
N TYR A 129 -2.78 -7.86 9.55
CA TYR A 129 -2.18 -9.18 9.74
C TYR A 129 -2.78 -9.93 10.94
N TYR A 130 -2.89 -9.28 12.10
CA TYR A 130 -3.48 -9.89 13.29
C TYR A 130 -4.98 -10.18 13.13
N ALA A 131 -5.74 -9.26 12.52
CA ALA A 131 -7.15 -9.46 12.20
C ALA A 131 -7.36 -10.69 11.32
N ALA A 132 -6.55 -10.86 10.27
CA ALA A 132 -6.63 -12.01 9.37
C ALA A 132 -6.30 -13.35 10.07
N LEU A 133 -5.56 -13.31 11.19
CA LEU A 133 -5.28 -14.47 12.02
C LEU A 133 -6.32 -14.70 13.12
N GLY A 134 -7.30 -13.81 13.28
CA GLY A 134 -8.27 -13.85 14.36
C GLY A 134 -7.74 -13.35 15.70
N GLU A 135 -6.53 -12.78 15.72
CA GLU A 135 -5.91 -12.16 16.90
C GLU A 135 -6.46 -10.74 17.11
N LEU A 136 -7.78 -10.64 17.29
CA LEU A 136 -8.54 -9.39 17.20
C LEU A 136 -8.08 -8.34 18.24
N HIS A 137 -7.68 -8.76 19.45
CA HIS A 137 -7.17 -7.84 20.47
C HIS A 137 -5.87 -7.16 20.05
N LEU A 138 -4.88 -7.93 19.56
CA LEU A 138 -3.62 -7.38 19.04
C LEU A 138 -3.87 -6.48 17.83
N SER A 139 -4.84 -6.84 16.99
CA SER A 139 -5.25 -6.00 15.87
C SER A 139 -5.80 -4.65 16.34
N VAL A 140 -6.63 -4.62 17.38
CA VAL A 140 -7.17 -3.36 17.92
C VAL A 140 -6.06 -2.48 18.46
N GLU A 141 -5.12 -3.03 19.24
CA GLU A 141 -3.98 -2.29 19.78
C GLU A 141 -3.16 -1.60 18.68
N ASP A 142 -2.85 -2.32 17.60
CA ASP A 142 -2.13 -1.74 16.47
C ASP A 142 -2.97 -0.72 15.69
N TYR A 143 -4.29 -0.91 15.54
CA TYR A 143 -5.13 0.11 14.93
C TYR A 143 -5.22 1.38 15.77
N GLU A 144 -5.30 1.26 17.10
CA GLU A 144 -5.30 2.41 18.01
C GLU A 144 -4.01 3.20 17.86
N GLU A 145 -2.86 2.52 17.78
CA GLU A 145 -1.57 3.18 17.57
C GLU A 145 -1.47 3.83 16.17
N ALA A 146 -1.98 3.17 15.12
CA ALA A 146 -2.05 3.74 13.77
C ALA A 146 -2.89 5.03 13.76
N ILE A 147 -4.07 5.01 14.39
CA ILE A 147 -4.98 6.15 14.52
C ILE A 147 -4.38 7.27 15.37
N ARG A 148 -3.67 6.91 16.45
CA ARG A 148 -2.98 7.89 17.31
C ARG A 148 -1.90 8.65 16.54
N LEU A 149 -1.18 7.96 15.67
CA LEU A 149 -0.11 8.52 14.85
C LEU A 149 -0.65 9.30 13.63
N ASP A 150 -1.73 8.80 13.01
CA ASP A 150 -2.40 9.43 11.88
C ASP A 150 -3.93 9.40 12.04
N PRO A 151 -4.51 10.40 12.74
CA PRO A 151 -5.94 10.42 13.03
C PRO A 151 -6.84 10.56 11.81
N VAL A 152 -6.30 10.99 10.66
CA VAL A 152 -7.06 11.16 9.42
C VAL A 152 -6.99 9.91 8.53
N ASN A 153 -6.34 8.84 8.98
CA ASN A 153 -6.28 7.57 8.26
C ASN A 153 -7.64 6.86 8.29
N VAL A 154 -8.48 7.16 7.30
CA VAL A 154 -9.83 6.57 7.13
C VAL A 154 -9.79 5.04 7.12
N ARG A 155 -8.74 4.43 6.57
CA ARG A 155 -8.62 2.96 6.48
C ARG A 155 -8.42 2.33 7.85
N ALA A 156 -7.64 2.94 8.73
CA ALA A 156 -7.42 2.45 10.09
C ALA A 156 -8.73 2.47 10.90
N TRP A 157 -9.51 3.54 10.81
CA TRP A 157 -10.84 3.64 11.41
C TRP A 157 -11.83 2.59 10.88
N ILE A 158 -11.90 2.41 9.57
CA ILE A 158 -12.78 1.38 8.96
C ILE A 158 -12.39 -0.01 9.45
N ASN A 159 -11.10 -0.34 9.39
CA ASN A 159 -10.62 -1.68 9.73
C ASN A 159 -10.77 -1.99 11.23
N GLN A 160 -10.54 -1.00 12.10
CA GLN A 160 -10.81 -1.13 13.52
C GLN A 160 -12.31 -1.33 13.79
N GLY A 161 -13.18 -0.59 13.10
CA GLY A 161 -14.62 -0.78 13.19
C GLY A 161 -15.07 -2.19 12.78
N ILE A 162 -14.51 -2.72 11.70
CA ILE A 162 -14.74 -4.12 11.27
C ILE A 162 -14.27 -5.10 12.35
N THR A 163 -13.09 -4.87 12.94
CA THR A 163 -12.53 -5.71 13.99
C THR A 163 -13.40 -5.70 15.25
N PHE A 164 -13.89 -4.53 15.68
CA PHE A 164 -14.84 -4.43 16.79
C PHE A 164 -16.14 -5.17 16.50
N ARG A 165 -16.66 -5.09 15.27
CA ARG A 165 -17.85 -5.84 14.88
C ARG A 165 -17.61 -7.36 14.96
N GLU A 166 -16.45 -7.85 14.53
CA GLU A 166 -16.08 -9.26 14.68
C GLU A 166 -15.97 -9.70 16.15
N MET A 167 -15.68 -8.77 17.06
CA MET A 167 -15.68 -8.98 18.51
C MET A 167 -17.05 -8.81 19.17
N ASP A 168 -18.15 -8.63 18.40
CA ASP A 168 -19.49 -8.28 18.89
C ASP A 168 -19.56 -6.92 19.65
N LEU A 169 -18.59 -6.03 19.42
CA LEU A 169 -18.47 -4.71 20.03
C LEU A 169 -19.10 -3.62 19.13
N TYR A 170 -20.41 -3.75 18.89
CA TYR A 170 -21.14 -2.96 17.89
C TYR A 170 -21.18 -1.45 18.17
N ASP A 171 -21.14 -1.03 19.45
CA ASP A 171 -21.08 0.39 19.81
C ASP A 171 -19.76 1.03 19.37
N GLN A 172 -18.63 0.36 19.63
CA GLN A 172 -17.32 0.83 19.20
C GLN A 172 -17.17 0.77 17.68
N ALA A 173 -17.73 -0.25 17.04
CA ALA A 173 -17.76 -0.36 15.57
C ALA A 173 -18.49 0.82 14.93
N LEU A 174 -19.69 1.16 15.42
CA LEU A 174 -20.48 2.28 14.93
C LEU A 174 -19.72 3.61 15.07
N GLN A 175 -19.13 3.87 16.23
CA GLN A 175 -18.33 5.08 16.45
C GLN A 175 -17.17 5.19 15.45
N ASN A 176 -16.48 4.09 15.18
CA ASN A 176 -15.38 4.03 14.21
C ASN A 176 -15.84 4.39 12.79
N PHE A 177 -16.96 3.82 12.34
CA PHE A 177 -17.51 4.12 11.02
C PHE A 177 -18.01 5.57 10.91
N GLU A 178 -18.60 6.11 11.98
CA GLU A 178 -19.00 7.53 12.04
C GLU A 178 -17.80 8.47 11.96
N GLN A 179 -16.70 8.16 12.66
CA GLN A 179 -15.45 8.93 12.56
C GLN A 179 -14.84 8.85 11.16
N ALA A 180 -14.77 7.66 10.57
CA ALA A 180 -14.30 7.47 9.20
C ALA A 180 -15.13 8.30 8.21
N LEU A 181 -16.47 8.31 8.34
CA LEU A 181 -17.36 9.10 7.49
C LEU A 181 -17.16 10.61 7.69
N GLN A 182 -16.98 11.04 8.94
CA GLN A 182 -16.71 12.43 9.28
C GLN A 182 -15.44 12.91 8.59
N ILE A 183 -14.33 12.17 8.70
CA ILE A 183 -13.05 12.50 8.07
C ILE A 183 -13.22 12.54 6.54
N ASN A 184 -13.85 11.52 5.97
CA ASN A 184 -14.02 11.38 4.53
C ASN A 184 -14.79 12.56 3.90
N ARG A 185 -15.81 13.08 4.60
CA ARG A 185 -16.56 14.28 4.18
C ARG A 185 -15.73 15.56 4.18
N HIS A 186 -14.71 15.65 5.03
CA HIS A 186 -13.81 16.81 5.08
C HIS A 186 -12.69 16.75 4.05
N THR A 187 -12.37 15.56 3.52
CA THR A 187 -11.24 15.34 2.61
C THR A 187 -11.62 15.25 1.11
N ASP A 188 -12.86 15.62 0.73
CA ASP A 188 -13.42 15.50 -0.65
C ASP A 188 -13.28 14.10 -1.30
N GLY A 189 -12.95 13.08 -0.50
CA GLY A 189 -12.69 11.71 -0.97
C GLY A 189 -13.99 10.91 -1.02
N MET A 190 -14.64 10.78 -2.17
CA MET A 190 -15.91 10.04 -2.24
C MET A 190 -15.77 8.51 -2.20
N GLU A 191 -14.55 7.96 -2.23
CA GLU A 191 -14.32 6.53 -2.49
C GLU A 191 -14.94 5.58 -1.45
N ASN A 192 -15.07 6.00 -0.18
CA ASN A 192 -15.56 5.13 0.90
C ASN A 192 -16.93 5.53 1.47
N GLN A 193 -17.56 6.60 0.96
CA GLN A 193 -18.74 7.17 1.59
C GLN A 193 -19.93 6.19 1.64
N LEU A 194 -20.30 5.62 0.50
CA LEU A 194 -21.44 4.70 0.42
C LEU A 194 -21.20 3.43 1.26
N LEU A 195 -19.97 2.91 1.25
CA LEU A 195 -19.59 1.74 2.06
C LEU A 195 -19.78 2.02 3.55
N LEU A 196 -19.31 3.18 4.02
CA LEU A 196 -19.45 3.61 5.41
C LEU A 196 -20.91 3.80 5.82
N GLU A 197 -21.73 4.40 4.97
CA GLU A 197 -23.17 4.54 5.19
C GLU A 197 -23.85 3.16 5.31
N CYS A 198 -23.47 2.20 4.45
CA CYS A 198 -23.96 0.81 4.56
C CYS A 198 -23.57 0.16 5.90
N HIS A 199 -22.32 0.32 6.34
CA HIS A 199 -21.87 -0.20 7.64
C HIS A 199 -22.69 0.41 8.79
N ILE A 200 -22.83 1.74 8.83
CA ILE A 200 -23.61 2.45 9.86
C ILE A 200 -25.07 1.96 9.89
N HIS A 201 -25.71 1.87 8.73
CA HIS A 201 -27.09 1.38 8.63
C HIS A 201 -27.24 -0.07 9.08
N ALA A 202 -26.27 -0.94 8.78
CA ALA A 202 -26.28 -2.33 9.24
C ALA A 202 -26.23 -2.42 10.77
N GLU A 203 -25.33 -1.66 11.40
CA GLU A 203 -25.19 -1.63 12.86
C GLU A 203 -26.43 -1.03 13.57
N GLN A 204 -27.10 -0.08 12.92
CA GLN A 204 -28.34 0.53 13.44
C GLN A 204 -29.57 -0.37 13.22
N ALA A 205 -29.69 -1.04 12.07
CA ALA A 205 -30.79 -1.94 11.76
C ALA A 205 -30.81 -3.17 12.69
N GLY A 206 -29.63 -3.67 13.08
CA GLY A 206 -29.51 -4.71 14.11
C GLY A 206 -30.13 -4.32 15.45
N ARG A 207 -30.19 -3.01 15.78
CA ARG A 207 -30.77 -2.48 17.01
C ARG A 207 -32.29 -2.29 16.93
N THR A 208 -32.80 -1.85 15.77
CA THR A 208 -34.23 -1.53 15.60
C THR A 208 -35.13 -2.75 15.48
N ILE A 209 -34.58 -3.91 15.08
CA ILE A 209 -35.36 -5.15 14.92
C ILE A 209 -35.64 -5.83 16.29
N TRP A 210 -34.94 -5.47 17.38
CA TRP A 210 -35.17 -6.02 18.72
C TRP A 210 -35.09 -4.97 19.85
N PRO A 211 -36.08 -4.08 20.02
CA PRO A 211 -36.08 -3.10 21.12
C PRO A 211 -36.71 -3.62 22.43
N GLY A 212 -36.87 -4.94 22.62
CA GLY A 212 -37.84 -5.45 23.61
C GLY A 212 -37.49 -6.67 24.46
N ILE A 213 -36.32 -7.31 24.34
CA ILE A 213 -35.96 -8.44 25.23
C ILE A 213 -34.54 -8.25 25.73
N GLY A 214 -34.40 -8.12 27.05
CA GLY A 214 -33.10 -8.03 27.71
C GLY A 214 -32.17 -9.17 27.32
N THR A 215 -30.91 -8.82 27.09
CA THR A 215 -29.74 -9.71 26.96
C THR A 215 -30.05 -11.18 26.64
N MET A 216 -30.33 -11.49 25.37
CA MET A 216 -30.19 -12.85 24.87
C MET A 216 -29.45 -12.84 23.54
N ARG A 217 -28.14 -13.12 23.64
CA ARG A 217 -27.21 -13.36 22.54
C ARG A 217 -27.81 -14.37 21.55
N LEU A 218 -27.98 -13.98 20.29
CA LEU A 218 -28.18 -14.93 19.21
C LEU A 218 -26.83 -15.23 18.56
N ARG A 219 -26.21 -16.32 19.05
CA ARG A 219 -25.25 -17.08 18.23
C ARG A 219 -25.99 -17.53 16.96
N SER A 220 -25.25 -17.53 15.85
CA SER A 220 -25.52 -18.25 14.61
C SER A 220 -26.74 -17.82 13.78
N ILE A 221 -26.68 -16.69 13.07
CA ILE A 221 -27.26 -16.55 11.72
C ILE A 221 -26.36 -15.56 10.95
N THR A 222 -25.34 -16.05 10.26
CA THR A 222 -24.79 -15.47 9.00
C THR A 222 -23.75 -16.42 8.39
N ARG A 223 -24.11 -17.71 8.24
CA ARG A 223 -23.64 -18.49 7.10
C ARG A 223 -24.81 -18.60 6.14
N ARG A 224 -24.97 -17.61 5.27
CA ARG A 224 -25.51 -17.77 3.90
C ARG A 224 -25.58 -16.42 3.20
N SER A 225 -24.74 -16.34 2.17
CA SER A 225 -25.08 -15.80 0.85
C SER A 225 -25.39 -14.31 0.77
N ILE A 226 -24.36 -13.52 0.47
CA ILE A 226 -24.50 -12.40 -0.47
C ILE A 226 -23.29 -12.49 -1.42
N CYS A 227 -23.60 -12.51 -2.72
CA CYS A 227 -22.68 -12.56 -3.85
C CYS A 227 -21.75 -11.35 -3.92
#